data_AF-A0A9D6RBL7-F1
#
_entry.id   AF-A0A9D6RBL7-F1
#
_cell.length_a   1.000
_cell.length_b   1.000
_cell.length_c   1.000
_cell.angle_alpha   90.00
_cell.angle_beta   90.00
_cell.angle_gamma   90.00
#
_symmetry.space_group_name_H-M   'P 1'
#
loop_
_entity.id
_entity.type
_entity.pdbx_description
1 polymer ?
#
loop_
_entity_poly.entity_id
_entity_poly.type
_entity_poly.pdbx_seq_one_letter_code
_entity_poly.pdbx_strand_id
1 'polypeptide(L)' 'MIDRIFSGSRCRAIRQVHYPGGALHRFTLGTIRYAMENLGRHLVTVDWDTGQATVVFPHDIELVESDQAASA' A
#
# COMPACT_ATOMS: atom_id res chain seq x y z
N MET A 1 13.12 -10.10 -5.05
CA MET A 1 13.80 -9.52 -3.86
C MET A 1 12.78 -8.74 -3.04
N ILE A 2 12.84 -8.77 -1.71
CA ILE A 2 11.97 -7.96 -0.84
C ILE A 2 12.65 -6.62 -0.59
N ASP A 3 11.91 -5.53 -0.80
CA ASP A 3 12.30 -4.16 -0.51
C ASP A 3 11.46 -3.61 0.65
N ARG A 4 12.12 -2.96 1.61
CA ARG A 4 11.52 -2.41 2.83
C ARG A 4 11.70 -0.91 2.96
N ILE A 5 12.16 -0.21 1.91
CA ILE A 5 12.38 1.25 1.93
C ILE A 5 11.10 2.00 2.37
N PHE A 6 9.93 1.56 1.91
CA PHE A 6 8.63 2.17 2.26
C PHE A 6 7.86 1.43 3.36
N SER A 7 8.45 0.41 4.00
CA SER A 7 7.79 -0.32 5.08
C SER A 7 7.40 0.62 6.22
N GLY A 8 6.16 0.49 6.72
CA GLY A 8 5.60 1.37 7.75
C GLY A 8 5.01 2.68 7.23
N SER A 9 5.22 3.02 5.95
CA SER A 9 4.63 4.23 5.36
C SER A 9 3.12 4.09 5.19
N ARG A 10 2.40 5.18 5.45
CA ARG A 10 0.96 5.26 5.17
C ARG A 10 0.72 5.44 3.69
N CYS A 11 -0.31 4.77 3.19
CA CYS A 11 -0.74 4.88 1.82
C CYS A 11 -2.26 4.84 1.72
N ARG A 12 -2.80 5.21 0.56
CA ARG A 12 -4.21 5.03 0.24
C ARG A 12 -4.38 4.51 -1.18
N ALA A 13 -5.43 3.73 -1.40
CA ALA A 13 -5.81 3.30 -2.73
C ALA A 13 -6.31 4.51 -3.55
N ILE A 14 -5.80 4.71 -4.77
CA ILE A 14 -6.24 5.82 -5.64
C ILE A 14 -7.41 5.45 -6.55
N ARG A 15 -7.72 4.16 -6.64
CA ARG A 15 -8.87 3.58 -7.36
C ARG A 15 -9.36 2.32 -6.67
N GLN A 16 -10.49 1.79 -7.15
CA GLN A 16 -10.97 0.48 -6.69
C GLN A 16 -10.01 -0.61 -7.15
N VAL A 17 -9.65 -1.52 -6.24
CA VAL A 17 -8.77 -2.67 -6.53
C VAL A 17 -9.51 -3.95 -6.20
N HIS A 18 -9.67 -4.82 -7.20
CA HIS A 18 -10.27 -6.14 -7.02
C HIS A 18 -9.21 -7.16 -6.60
N TYR A 19 -9.54 -8.01 -5.64
CA TYR A 19 -8.68 -9.09 -5.17
C TYR A 19 -9.52 -10.35 -4.91
N PRO A 20 -8.91 -11.54 -4.77
CA PRO A 20 -9.67 -12.80 -4.62
C PRO A 20 -10.68 -12.81 -3.46
N GLY A 21 -10.46 -12.00 -2.43
CA GLY A 21 -11.35 -11.89 -1.26
C GLY A 21 -12.31 -10.70 -1.28
N GLY A 22 -12.44 -9.96 -2.40
CA GLY A 22 -13.37 -8.84 -2.52
C GLY A 22 -12.83 -7.65 -3.32
N ALA A 23 -13.19 -6.44 -2.88
CA ALA A 23 -12.70 -5.20 -3.48
C ALA A 23 -12.30 -4.18 -2.41
N LEU A 24 -11.18 -3.50 -2.63
CA LEU A 24 -10.76 -2.32 -1.88
C LEU A 24 -11.36 -1.09 -2.56
N HIS A 25 -12.12 -0.30 -1.82
CA HIS A 25 -12.65 0.96 -2.34
C HIS A 25 -11.56 2.02 -2.48
N ARG A 26 -11.79 2.97 -3.39
CA ARG A 26 -10.94 4.16 -3.52
C ARG A 26 -10.83 4.88 -2.16
N PHE A 27 -9.65 5.41 -1.88
CA PHE A 27 -9.26 6.09 -0.64
C PHE A 27 -9.23 5.23 0.62
N THR A 28 -9.39 3.90 0.50
CA THR A 28 -9.09 3.01 1.62
C THR A 28 -7.64 3.20 2.05
N LEU A 29 -7.43 3.42 3.34
CA LEU A 29 -6.12 3.66 3.94
C LEU A 29 -5.47 2.34 4.36
N GLY A 30 -4.14 2.32 4.34
CA GLY A 30 -3.34 1.19 4.79
C GLY A 30 -1.90 1.55 5.06
N THR A 31 -1.15 0.57 5.54
CA THR A 31 0.27 0.67 5.85
C THR A 31 1.05 -0.30 4.97
N ILE A 32 2.09 0.19 4.30
CA ILE A 32 2.95 -0.66 3.46
C ILE A 32 3.71 -1.63 4.36
N ARG A 33 3.55 -2.93 4.12
CA ARG A 33 4.31 -3.97 4.81
C ARG A 33 5.70 -4.14 4.20
N TYR A 34 5.74 -4.30 2.87
CA TYR A 34 6.98 -4.36 2.07
C TYR A 34 6.63 -4.28 0.58
N ALA A 35 7.60 -3.94 -0.25
CA ALA A 35 7.56 -4.10 -1.70
C ALA A 35 8.35 -5.35 -2.12
N MET A 36 8.05 -5.90 -3.28
CA MET A 36 8.84 -6.98 -3.87
C MET A 36 8.82 -6.94 -5.38
N GLU A 37 9.89 -7.46 -5.97
CA GLU A 37 9.91 -7.80 -7.39
C GLU A 37 9.55 -9.28 -7.58
N ASN A 38 8.58 -9.54 -8.46
CA ASN A 38 8.12 -10.87 -8.86
C ASN A 38 8.01 -10.94 -10.39
N LEU A 39 8.94 -11.67 -11.03
CA LEU A 39 8.95 -11.90 -12.47
C LEU A 39 8.91 -10.59 -13.28
N GLY A 40 9.72 -9.59 -12.91
CA GLY A 40 9.75 -8.28 -13.57
C GLY A 40 8.58 -7.36 -13.20
N ARG A 41 7.72 -7.73 -12.25
CA ARG A 41 6.66 -6.87 -11.71
C ARG A 41 7.04 -6.37 -10.33
N HIS A 42 6.87 -5.08 -10.11
CA HIS A 42 6.92 -4.49 -8.78
C HIS A 42 5.54 -4.59 -8.13
N LEU A 43 5.51 -5.16 -6.94
CA LEU A 43 4.32 -5.41 -6.15
C LEU A 43 4.51 -4.85 -4.75
N VAL A 44 3.43 -4.35 -4.15
CA VAL A 44 3.44 -3.81 -2.80
C VAL A 44 2.45 -4.59 -1.96
N THR A 45 2.90 -5.14 -0.85
CA THR A 45 2.02 -5.74 0.15
C THR A 45 1.61 -4.68 1.14
N VAL A 46 0.31 -4.44 1.26
CA VAL A 46 -0.28 -3.43 2.16
C VAL A 46 -1.17 -4.11 3.18
N ASP A 47 -1.02 -3.70 4.44
CA ASP A 47 -1.95 -3.99 5.52
C ASP A 47 -3.00 -2.88 5.56
N TRP A 48 -4.21 -3.18 5.11
CA TRP A 48 -5.30 -2.20 5.03
C TRP A 48 -5.99 -2.03 6.38
N ASP A 49 -6.48 -0.82 6.66
CA ASP A 49 -7.20 -0.50 7.90
C ASP A 49 -8.54 -1.27 8.01
N THR A 50 -9.03 -1.82 6.90
CA THR A 50 -10.17 -2.76 6.87
C THR A 50 -9.83 -4.14 7.45
N GLY A 51 -8.57 -4.37 7.85
CA GLY A 51 -8.09 -5.60 8.47
C GLY A 51 -7.59 -6.67 7.48
N GLN A 52 -7.62 -6.39 6.18
CA GLN A 52 -7.13 -7.30 5.14
C GLN A 52 -5.73 -6.91 4.69
N ALA A 53 -4.90 -7.90 4.36
CA ALA A 53 -3.62 -7.68 3.69
C ALA A 53 -3.76 -8.07 2.23
N THR A 54 -3.38 -7.19 1.30
CA THR A 54 -3.41 -7.52 -0.14
C THR A 54 -2.16 -7.04 -0.86
N VAL A 55 -1.88 -7.69 -1.99
CA VAL A 55 -0.83 -7.29 -2.92
C VAL A 55 -1.44 -6.39 -3.99
N VAL A 56 -0.86 -5.21 -4.17
CA VAL A 56 -1.30 -4.20 -5.14
C VAL A 56 -0.13 -3.74 -6.00
N PHE A 57 -0.41 -3.10 -7.13
CA PHE A 57 0.63 -2.44 -7.90
C PHE A 57 0.99 -1.09 -7.25
N PRO A 58 2.26 -0.63 -7.38
CA PRO A 58 2.65 0.70 -6.90
C PRO A 58 1.77 1.83 -7.43
N HIS A 59 1.27 1.71 -8.67
CA HIS A 59 0.40 2.71 -9.28
C HIS A 59 -1.08 2.62 -8.83
N ASP A 60 -1.44 1.65 -7.98
CA ASP A 60 -2.78 1.55 -7.38
C ASP A 60 -2.90 2.37 -6.08
N ILE A 61 -1.76 2.80 -5.55
CA ILE A 61 -1.66 3.48 -4.27
C ILE A 61 -0.85 4.77 -4.39
N GLU A 62 -1.05 5.66 -3.44
CA GLU A 62 -0.16 6.80 -3.22
C GLU A 62 0.23 6.85 -1.75
N LEU A 63 1.44 7.33 -1.47
CA LEU A 63 1.87 7.60 -0.11
C LEU A 63 1.04 8.75 0.45
N VAL A 64 0.57 8.58 1.68
CA VAL A 64 -0.06 9.66 2.43
C VAL A 64 1.07 10.37 3.15
N GLU A 65 1.25 11.65 2.86
CA GLU A 65 2.17 12.49 3.64
C GLU A 65 1.74 12.38 5.11
N SER A 66 2.61 11.81 5.93
CA SER A 66 2.51 12.00 7.36
C SER A 66 2.79 13.48 7.59
N ASP A 67 1.84 14.22 8.14
CA ASP A 67 2.08 15.55 8.70
C ASP A 67 2.97 15.41 9.96
N GLN A 68 4.21 14.98 9.73
CA GLN A 68 5.23 14.70 10.73
C GLN A 68 6.35 15.74 10.58
N ALA A 69 5.97 16.98 10.22
CA ALA A 69 6.82 18.15 10.15
C ALA A 69 6.11 19.40 10.73
N ALA A 70 5.40 19.23 11.86
CA ALA A 70 4.94 20.31 12.71
C ALA A 70 5.29 20.02 14.18
N SER A 71 6.55 19.70 14.47
CA SER A 71 7.14 19.71 15.82
C SER A 71 8.67 19.59 15.73
N ALA A 72 9.34 20.68 15.40
CA ALA A 72 10.76 20.92 15.70
C ALA A 72 10.97 22.43 15.90
#